data_AF-A0A9W9ZSN9-F1
#
_entry.id   AF-A0A9W9ZSN9-F1
#
_cell.length_a   1.000
_cell.length_b   1.000
_cell.length_c   1.000
_cell.angle_alpha   90.00
_cell.angle_beta   90.00
_cell.angle_gamma   90.00
#
_symmetry.space_group_name_H-M   'P 1'
#
loop_
_entity.id
_entity.type
_entity.pdbx_description
1 polymer ?
#
loop_
_entity_poly.entity_id
_entity_poly.type
_entity_poly.pdbx_seq_one_letter_code
_entity_poly.pdbx_strand_id
1 'polypeptide(L)'
;MFDNIAKLRFEEGTGEEMLATAMLSSEAEIMEFRQPVAAEGRVEDWMTNVLNEMRRTNRLITKEAIFKYGGEMPRIDWMMSYQGMVVLAGNQVWWTWEVEDVFRKVKKGDKMGMKNYARRMHKQIGDLVQKVRQPNLTKNDRKKFNTILIIEVHARDIIDSFVRDSIMDTREFEWESQLRFYWDQLPDELMVRQCTGEFGYGYEYMGLNGRLVITP
;
A
#
# COMPACT_ATOMS: atom_id res chain seq x y z
N MET A 1 8.75 18.56 -9.71
CA MET A 1 9.34 17.26 -10.09
C MET A 1 8.76 16.14 -9.25
N PHE A 2 8.44 16.37 -7.97
CA PHE A 2 7.72 15.42 -7.11
C PHE A 2 6.50 16.11 -6.50
N ASP A 3 5.32 15.48 -6.52
CA ASP A 3 4.06 16.14 -6.15
C ASP A 3 3.92 16.39 -4.64
N ASN A 4 4.22 15.39 -3.80
CA ASN A 4 4.05 15.49 -2.34
C ASN A 4 5.35 15.30 -1.54
N ILE A 5 6.49 15.63 -2.14
CA ILE A 5 7.78 15.65 -1.43
C ILE A 5 8.09 17.08 -1.01
N ALA A 6 8.18 17.30 0.29
CA ALA A 6 8.47 18.60 0.86
C ALA A 6 9.98 18.87 0.93
N LYS A 7 10.79 17.86 1.26
CA LYS A 7 12.23 18.00 1.47
C LYS A 7 13.01 16.73 1.12
N LEU A 8 14.26 16.91 0.70
CA LEU A 8 15.30 15.89 0.75
C LEU A 8 16.11 16.07 2.03
N ARG A 9 16.49 14.97 2.68
CA ARG A 9 17.48 14.98 3.75
C ARG A 9 18.86 14.80 3.12
N PHE A 10 19.78 15.66 3.51
CA PHE A 10 21.18 15.58 3.12
C PHE A 10 22.06 15.34 4.34
N GLU A 11 23.08 14.50 4.17
CA GLU A 11 24.10 14.20 5.17
C GLU A 11 25.48 14.30 4.52
N GLU A 12 26.50 14.61 5.34
CA GLU A 12 27.89 14.63 4.88
C GLU A 12 28.38 13.20 4.67
N GLY A 13 28.92 12.93 3.48
CA GLY A 13 29.54 11.66 3.12
C GLY A 13 30.98 11.55 3.63
N THR A 14 31.75 10.66 3.02
CA THR A 14 33.20 10.61 3.26
C THR A 14 33.88 11.76 2.54
N GLY A 15 34.20 12.85 3.26
CA GLY A 15 34.85 14.05 2.70
C GLY A 15 33.88 15.24 2.67
N GLU A 16 33.94 16.05 1.61
CA GLU A 16 33.04 17.20 1.38
C GLU A 16 31.81 16.84 0.51
N GLU A 17 31.59 15.55 0.24
CA GLU A 17 30.45 15.08 -0.57
C GLU A 17 29.12 15.23 0.19
N MET A 18 28.11 15.81 -0.44
CA MET A 18 26.76 15.89 0.12
C MET A 18 25.90 14.76 -0.42
N LEU A 19 25.36 13.91 0.46
CA LEU A 19 24.56 12.74 0.10
C LEU A 19 23.09 12.96 0.43
N ALA A 20 22.20 12.81 -0.54
CA ALA A 20 20.76 12.69 -0.29
C ALA A 20 20.46 11.30 0.31
N THR A 21 19.98 11.25 1.55
CA THR A 21 19.76 9.99 2.30
C THR A 21 18.29 9.63 2.44
N ALA A 22 17.38 10.60 2.36
CA ALA A 22 15.96 10.36 2.53
C ALA A 22 15.08 11.39 1.82
N MET A 23 13.82 11.03 1.61
CA MET A 23 12.75 11.98 1.23
C MET A 23 11.74 12.14 2.37
N LEU A 24 11.27 13.38 2.54
CA LEU A 24 10.23 13.73 3.49
C LEU A 24 9.02 14.24 2.74
N SER A 25 7.88 13.61 2.98
CA SER A 25 6.58 14.08 2.49
C SER A 25 6.13 15.37 3.20
N SER A 26 5.09 16.02 2.69
CA SER A 26 4.46 17.18 3.34
C SER A 26 3.90 16.86 4.73
N GLU A 27 3.59 15.59 5.00
CA GLU A 27 3.16 15.08 6.31
C GLU A 27 4.31 14.79 7.26
N ALA A 28 5.55 15.02 6.83
CA ALA A 28 6.78 14.61 7.51
C ALA A 28 6.93 13.09 7.69
N GLU A 29 6.22 12.28 6.89
CA GLU A 29 6.58 10.87 6.72
C GLU A 29 7.91 10.78 5.96
N ILE A 30 8.82 9.94 6.45
CA ILE A 30 10.17 9.79 5.93
C ILE A 30 10.26 8.46 5.17
N MET A 31 10.86 8.50 3.98
CA MET A 31 11.35 7.32 3.27
C MET A 31 12.86 7.42 3.15
N GLU A 32 13.56 6.61 3.94
CA GLU A 32 15.02 6.45 3.86
C GLU A 32 15.38 5.73 2.56
N PHE A 33 16.38 6.22 1.84
CA PHE A 33 16.90 5.54 0.67
C PHE A 33 17.69 4.30 1.07
N ARG A 34 17.57 3.24 0.28
CA ARG A 34 18.39 2.04 0.44
C ARG A 34 19.84 2.31 0.06
N GLN A 35 20.07 3.24 -0.87
CA GLN A 35 21.38 3.74 -1.23
C GLN A 35 21.38 5.27 -1.22
N PRO A 36 22.25 5.94 -0.44
CA PRO A 36 22.42 7.38 -0.54
C PRO A 36 22.83 7.81 -1.95
N VAL A 37 22.36 8.98 -2.38
CA VAL A 37 22.66 9.52 -3.72
C VAL A 37 23.52 10.78 -3.58
N ALA A 38 24.69 10.80 -4.19
CA ALA A 38 25.55 11.98 -4.20
C ALA A 38 24.91 13.14 -4.98
N ALA A 39 24.87 14.31 -4.36
CA ALA A 39 24.29 15.54 -4.91
C ALA A 39 25.37 16.42 -5.55
N GLU A 40 26.13 15.86 -6.49
CA GLU A 40 27.28 16.50 -7.12
C GLU A 40 27.08 16.75 -8.61
N GLY A 41 27.79 17.76 -9.14
CA GLY A 41 27.72 18.11 -10.55
C GLY A 41 26.42 18.81 -10.95
N ARG A 42 25.91 18.51 -12.14
CA ARG A 42 24.71 19.18 -12.67
C ARG A 42 23.47 18.72 -11.92
N VAL A 43 22.63 19.68 -11.57
CA VAL A 43 21.40 19.43 -10.79
C VAL A 43 20.47 18.42 -11.45
N GLU A 44 20.35 18.47 -12.77
CA GLU A 44 19.49 17.57 -13.56
C GLU A 44 19.91 16.10 -13.41
N ASP A 45 21.22 15.85 -13.35
CA ASP A 45 21.79 14.51 -13.31
C ASP A 45 21.56 13.88 -11.94
N TRP A 46 21.95 14.56 -10.86
CA TRP A 46 21.78 14.00 -9.52
C TRP A 46 20.32 13.96 -9.07
N MET A 47 19.46 14.88 -9.52
CA MET A 47 18.02 14.80 -9.29
C MET A 47 17.38 13.61 -10.01
N THR A 48 17.86 13.27 -11.21
CA THR A 48 17.43 12.06 -11.92
C THR A 48 17.87 10.80 -11.16
N ASN A 49 19.07 10.80 -10.59
CA ASN A 49 19.53 9.70 -9.74
C ASN A 49 18.68 9.55 -8.47
N VAL A 50 18.30 10.66 -7.84
CA VAL A 50 17.36 10.67 -6.70
C VAL A 50 15.99 10.10 -7.10
N LEU A 51 15.46 10.46 -8.26
CA LEU A 51 14.20 9.90 -8.79
C LEU A 51 14.29 8.38 -8.98
N ASN A 52 15.38 7.90 -9.57
CA ASN A 52 15.60 6.47 -9.80
C ASN A 52 15.72 5.70 -8.47
N GLU A 53 16.48 6.24 -7.52
CA GLU A 53 16.65 5.60 -6.21
C GLU A 53 15.37 5.64 -5.37
N MET A 54 14.57 6.71 -5.45
CA MET A 54 13.24 6.77 -4.85
C MET A 54 12.36 5.61 -5.35
N ARG A 55 12.29 5.39 -6.67
CA ARG A 55 11.50 4.30 -7.26
C ARG A 55 12.03 2.92 -6.83
N ARG A 56 13.35 2.74 -6.88
CA ARG A 56 14.02 1.50 -6.48
C ARG A 56 13.78 1.17 -5.01
N THR A 57 13.99 2.14 -4.12
CA THR A 57 13.75 2.02 -2.68
C THR A 57 12.29 1.69 -2.40
N ASN A 58 11.36 2.42 -3.00
CA ASN A 58 9.93 2.19 -2.80
C ASN A 58 9.52 0.79 -3.26
N ARG A 59 10.00 0.33 -4.42
CA ARG A 59 9.79 -1.05 -4.90
C ARG A 59 10.29 -2.09 -3.90
N LEU A 60 11.50 -1.93 -3.37
CA LEU A 60 12.09 -2.85 -2.40
C LEU A 60 11.32 -2.89 -1.08
N ILE A 61 10.98 -1.73 -0.52
CA ILE A 61 10.19 -1.63 0.71
C ILE A 61 8.79 -2.23 0.49
N THR A 62 8.17 -1.99 -0.66
CA THR A 62 6.85 -2.55 -1.02
C THR A 62 6.89 -4.08 -1.10
N LYS A 63 7.90 -4.65 -1.78
CA LYS A 63 8.11 -6.09 -1.83
C LYS A 63 8.26 -6.69 -0.43
N GLU A 64 9.09 -6.07 0.39
CA GLU A 64 9.35 -6.50 1.76
C GLU A 64 8.07 -6.47 2.61
N ALA A 65 7.30 -5.38 2.53
CA ALA A 65 6.05 -5.24 3.27
C ALA A 65 5.01 -6.30 2.87
N ILE A 66 4.86 -6.56 1.57
CA ILE A 66 3.96 -7.62 1.06
C ILE A 66 4.39 -8.97 1.62
N PHE A 67 5.68 -9.30 1.58
CA PHE A 67 6.20 -10.56 2.10
C PHE A 67 5.97 -10.71 3.62
N LYS A 68 6.17 -9.65 4.41
CA LYS A 68 6.05 -9.71 5.87
C LYS A 68 4.61 -9.66 6.41
N TYR A 69 3.62 -9.29 5.61
CA TYR A 69 2.23 -9.19 6.07
C TYR A 69 1.70 -10.47 6.72
N GLY A 70 2.03 -11.64 6.16
CA GLY A 70 1.62 -12.96 6.67
C GLY A 70 2.53 -13.55 7.75
N GLY A 71 3.48 -12.76 8.27
CA GLY A 71 4.41 -13.20 9.31
C GLY A 71 3.79 -13.24 10.71
N GLU A 72 4.66 -13.35 11.72
CA GLU A 72 4.23 -13.42 13.14
C GLU A 72 3.76 -12.06 13.70
N MET A 73 4.04 -10.96 12.99
CA MET A 73 3.71 -9.61 13.43
C MET A 73 2.20 -9.34 13.32
N PRO A 74 1.55 -8.80 14.37
CA PRO A 74 0.15 -8.38 14.28
C PRO A 74 -0.06 -7.35 13.16
N ARG A 75 -1.20 -7.42 12.46
CA ARG A 75 -1.51 -6.58 11.31
C ARG A 75 -1.32 -5.08 11.58
N ILE A 76 -1.78 -4.58 12.73
CA ILE A 76 -1.64 -3.16 13.11
C ILE A 76 -0.17 -2.77 13.30
N ASP A 77 0.64 -3.64 13.89
CA ASP A 77 2.07 -3.39 14.09
C ASP A 77 2.84 -3.46 12.77
N TRP A 78 2.43 -4.36 11.88
CA TRP A 78 2.91 -4.39 10.49
C TRP A 78 2.59 -3.08 9.78
N MET A 79 1.36 -2.57 9.92
CA MET A 79 1.01 -1.27 9.35
C MET A 79 1.90 -0.16 9.91
N MET A 80 2.21 -0.15 11.21
CA MET A 80 3.09 0.86 11.81
C MET A 80 4.54 0.78 11.29
N SER A 81 4.99 -0.40 10.90
CA SER A 81 6.38 -0.66 10.49
C SER A 81 6.75 -0.13 9.09
N TYR A 82 5.76 0.24 8.27
CA TYR A 82 5.97 0.68 6.88
C TYR A 82 5.32 2.03 6.58
N GLN A 83 5.78 2.75 5.56
CA GLN A 83 5.16 4.00 5.10
C GLN A 83 3.70 3.76 4.67
N GLY A 84 2.83 4.75 4.88
CA GLY A 84 1.41 4.64 4.62
C GLY A 84 1.07 4.21 3.20
N MET A 85 1.75 4.75 2.18
CA MET A 85 1.56 4.31 0.78
C MET A 85 1.93 2.83 0.56
N VAL A 86 2.95 2.34 1.26
CA VAL A 86 3.41 0.95 1.16
C VAL A 86 2.38 0.03 1.80
N VAL A 87 1.87 0.42 2.97
CA VAL A 87 0.80 -0.30 3.66
C VAL A 87 -0.46 -0.37 2.79
N LEU A 88 -0.83 0.72 2.12
CA LEU A 88 -1.98 0.75 1.22
C LEU A 88 -1.80 -0.24 0.06
N ALA A 89 -0.63 -0.24 -0.60
CA ALA A 89 -0.33 -1.19 -1.67
C ALA A 89 -0.31 -2.64 -1.17
N GLY A 90 0.35 -2.90 -0.05
CA GLY A 90 0.42 -4.24 0.56
C GLY A 90 -0.97 -4.76 0.94
N ASN A 91 -1.81 -3.93 1.57
CA ASN A 91 -3.19 -4.28 1.88
C ASN A 91 -3.99 -4.64 0.62
N GLN A 92 -3.81 -3.91 -0.49
CA GLN A 92 -4.52 -4.20 -1.74
C GLN A 92 -4.09 -5.54 -2.36
N VAL A 93 -2.80 -5.88 -2.30
CA VAL A 93 -2.30 -7.19 -2.76
C VAL A 93 -2.94 -8.31 -1.94
N TRP A 94 -2.92 -8.18 -0.61
CA TRP A 94 -3.46 -9.21 0.26
C TRP A 94 -4.98 -9.30 0.20
N TRP A 95 -5.68 -8.18 0.08
CA TRP A 95 -7.13 -8.19 -0.16
C TRP A 95 -7.45 -8.92 -1.48
N THR A 96 -6.74 -8.61 -2.56
CA THR A 96 -6.90 -9.29 -3.86
C THR A 96 -6.73 -10.80 -3.70
N TRP A 97 -5.64 -11.23 -3.08
CA TRP A 97 -5.35 -12.65 -2.88
C TRP A 97 -6.38 -13.34 -1.97
N GLU A 98 -6.80 -12.70 -0.88
CA GLU A 98 -7.76 -13.25 0.08
C GLU A 98 -9.14 -13.44 -0.55
N VAL A 99 -9.60 -12.50 -1.37
CA VAL A 99 -10.88 -12.60 -2.10
C VAL A 99 -10.84 -13.74 -3.11
N GLU A 100 -9.78 -13.84 -3.91
CA GLU A 100 -9.60 -14.96 -4.84
C GLU A 100 -9.51 -16.30 -4.13
N ASP A 101 -8.89 -16.35 -2.95
CA ASP A 101 -8.85 -17.55 -2.13
C ASP A 101 -10.23 -17.97 -1.61
N VAL A 102 -11.05 -16.99 -1.22
CA VAL A 102 -12.45 -17.22 -0.86
C VAL A 102 -13.23 -17.79 -2.04
N PHE A 103 -13.10 -17.23 -3.25
CA PHE A 103 -13.73 -17.80 -4.44
C PHE A 103 -13.28 -19.24 -4.71
N ARG A 104 -11.99 -19.54 -4.57
CA ARG A 104 -11.47 -20.91 -4.71
C ARG A 104 -12.09 -21.86 -3.67
N LYS A 105 -12.25 -21.43 -2.42
CA LYS A 105 -12.87 -22.23 -1.33
C LYS A 105 -14.37 -22.44 -1.55
N VAL A 106 -15.08 -21.41 -2.01
CA VAL A 106 -16.49 -21.49 -2.39
C VAL A 106 -16.69 -22.54 -3.48
N LYS A 107 -15.86 -22.53 -4.53
CA LYS A 107 -15.88 -23.54 -5.61
C LYS A 107 -15.62 -24.97 -5.11
N LYS A 108 -14.86 -25.12 -4.02
CA LYS A 108 -14.60 -26.40 -3.33
C LYS A 108 -15.71 -26.81 -2.35
N GLY A 109 -16.75 -26.00 -2.18
CA GLY A 109 -17.93 -26.32 -1.37
C GLY A 109 -18.12 -25.49 -0.11
N ASP A 110 -17.22 -24.55 0.23
CA ASP A 110 -17.42 -23.63 1.37
C ASP A 110 -18.42 -22.52 1.02
N LYS A 111 -19.71 -22.86 1.07
CA LYS A 111 -20.80 -21.93 0.74
C LYS A 111 -20.87 -20.69 1.65
N MET A 112 -20.19 -20.71 2.81
CA MET A 112 -20.17 -19.60 3.76
C MET A 112 -18.87 -18.78 3.67
N GLY A 113 -17.96 -19.12 2.75
CA GLY A 113 -16.63 -18.51 2.63
C GLY A 113 -16.69 -16.98 2.55
N MET A 114 -17.51 -16.42 1.65
CA MET A 114 -17.62 -14.97 1.47
C MET A 114 -18.21 -14.27 2.71
N LYS A 115 -19.26 -14.85 3.31
CA LYS A 115 -19.85 -14.33 4.55
C LYS A 115 -18.89 -14.38 5.75
N ASN A 116 -18.06 -15.41 5.82
CA ASN A 116 -17.02 -15.54 6.85
C ASN A 116 -15.94 -14.47 6.64
N TYR A 117 -15.55 -14.23 5.39
CA TYR A 117 -14.58 -13.20 5.05
C TYR A 117 -15.10 -11.78 5.35
N ALA A 118 -16.33 -11.46 4.98
CA ALA A 118 -16.99 -10.20 5.32
C ALA A 118 -16.96 -9.92 6.83
N ARG A 119 -17.27 -10.93 7.67
CA ARG A 119 -17.18 -10.83 9.13
C ARG A 119 -15.76 -10.56 9.63
N ARG A 120 -14.75 -11.18 9.00
CA ARG A 120 -13.34 -10.92 9.33
C ARG A 120 -12.96 -9.47 9.02
N MET A 121 -13.35 -8.95 7.85
CA MET A 121 -13.08 -7.55 7.47
C MET A 121 -13.72 -6.57 8.45
N HIS A 122 -14.98 -6.80 8.85
CA HIS A 122 -15.65 -5.98 9.86
C HIS A 122 -14.88 -5.93 11.19
N LYS A 123 -14.37 -7.09 11.65
CA LYS A 123 -13.55 -7.15 12.86
C LYS A 123 -12.25 -6.36 12.68
N GLN A 124 -11.53 -6.56 11.57
CA GLN A 124 -10.28 -5.86 11.29
C GLN A 124 -10.46 -4.33 11.24
N ILE A 125 -11.54 -3.85 10.62
CA ILE A 125 -11.91 -2.42 10.62
C ILE A 125 -12.20 -1.95 12.04
N GLY A 126 -12.93 -2.74 12.84
CA GLY A 126 -13.20 -2.45 14.25
C GLY A 126 -11.93 -2.26 15.08
N ASP A 127 -10.96 -3.17 14.91
CA ASP A 127 -9.66 -3.11 15.58
C ASP A 127 -8.88 -1.85 15.16
N LEU A 128 -8.94 -1.49 13.87
CA LEU A 128 -8.30 -0.29 13.34
C LEU A 128 -8.95 1.01 13.87
N VAL A 129 -10.28 1.06 13.96
CA VAL A 129 -11.02 2.17 14.58
C VAL A 129 -10.63 2.33 16.06
N GLN A 130 -10.47 1.22 16.79
CA GLN A 130 -9.99 1.27 18.16
C GLN A 130 -8.58 1.86 18.25
N LYS A 131 -7.67 1.45 17.34
CA LYS A 131 -6.30 1.98 17.28
C LYS A 131 -6.26 3.49 17.04
N VAL A 132 -7.06 3.99 16.10
CA VAL A 132 -7.15 5.43 15.78
C VAL A 132 -7.63 6.27 16.97
N ARG A 133 -8.51 5.71 17.80
CA ARG A 133 -9.06 6.38 19.00
C ARG A 133 -8.09 6.43 20.18
N GLN A 134 -6.96 5.73 20.11
CA GLN A 134 -5.97 5.76 21.18
C GLN A 134 -5.33 7.17 21.30
N PRO A 135 -5.15 7.69 22.53
CA PRO A 135 -4.68 9.06 22.75
C PRO A 135 -3.19 9.25 22.43
N ASN A 136 -2.40 8.19 22.49
CA ASN A 136 -0.93 8.20 22.35
C ASN A 136 -0.44 8.12 20.89
N LEU A 137 -1.34 8.25 19.91
CA LEU A 137 -0.98 8.15 18.51
C LEU A 137 -0.49 9.50 17.97
N THR A 138 0.63 9.51 17.23
CA THR A 138 1.10 10.75 16.62
C THR A 138 0.09 11.27 15.58
N LYS A 139 0.14 12.58 15.28
CA LYS A 139 -0.73 13.17 14.26
C LYS A 139 -0.56 12.48 12.89
N ASN A 140 0.67 12.09 12.55
CA ASN A 140 0.97 11.42 11.29
C ASN A 140 0.43 9.99 11.26
N ASP A 141 0.65 9.21 12.32
CA ASP A 141 0.10 7.85 12.44
C ASP A 141 -1.44 7.84 12.40
N ARG A 142 -2.07 8.85 13.03
CA ARG A 142 -3.52 9.01 12.97
C ARG A 142 -3.99 9.31 11.55
N LYS A 143 -3.29 10.18 10.83
CA LYS A 143 -3.57 10.47 9.41
C LYS A 143 -3.43 9.20 8.57
N LYS A 144 -2.35 8.44 8.77
CA LYS A 144 -2.09 7.16 8.10
C LYS A 144 -3.22 6.16 8.26
N PHE A 145 -3.64 5.88 9.50
CA PHE A 145 -4.73 4.94 9.75
C PHE A 145 -6.07 5.43 9.24
N ASN A 146 -6.36 6.74 9.31
CA ASN A 146 -7.56 7.30 8.68
C ASN A 146 -7.57 7.06 7.16
N THR A 147 -6.43 7.26 6.49
CA THR A 147 -6.31 6.99 5.05
C THR A 147 -6.48 5.50 4.73
N ILE A 148 -5.92 4.61 5.55
CA ILE A 148 -6.10 3.16 5.40
C ILE A 148 -7.57 2.77 5.60
N LEU A 149 -8.22 3.30 6.64
CA LEU A 149 -9.63 3.04 6.96
C LEU A 149 -10.56 3.36 5.78
N ILE A 150 -10.33 4.47 5.07
CA ILE A 150 -11.14 4.84 3.89
C ILE A 150 -11.12 3.72 2.85
N ILE A 151 -9.95 3.15 2.59
CA ILE A 151 -9.79 2.08 1.59
C ILE A 151 -10.34 0.75 2.10
N GLU A 152 -10.16 0.44 3.39
CA GLU A 152 -10.70 -0.80 3.96
C GLU A 152 -12.23 -0.81 4.05
N VAL A 153 -12.85 0.34 4.35
CA VAL A 153 -14.31 0.51 4.34
C VAL A 153 -14.87 0.27 2.94
N HIS A 154 -14.23 0.85 1.91
CA HIS A 154 -14.60 0.61 0.51
C HIS A 154 -14.43 -0.86 0.11
N ALA A 155 -13.30 -1.48 0.44
CA ALA A 155 -13.06 -2.90 0.18
C ALA A 155 -14.11 -3.78 0.88
N ARG A 156 -14.50 -3.46 2.11
CA ARG A 156 -15.57 -4.16 2.82
C ARG A 156 -16.92 -3.98 2.14
N ASP A 157 -17.26 -2.78 1.68
CA ASP A 157 -18.53 -2.54 0.95
C ASP A 157 -18.66 -3.39 -0.32
N ILE A 158 -17.56 -3.60 -1.04
CA ILE A 158 -17.49 -4.51 -2.19
C ILE A 158 -17.78 -5.95 -1.73
N ILE A 159 -17.18 -6.40 -0.64
CA ILE A 159 -17.41 -7.77 -0.15
C ILE A 159 -18.83 -7.94 0.38
N ASP A 160 -19.41 -6.92 1.02
CA ASP A 160 -20.80 -6.95 1.46
C ASP A 160 -21.77 -7.00 0.28
N SER A 161 -21.47 -6.31 -0.83
CA SER A 161 -22.25 -6.45 -2.07
C SER A 161 -22.13 -7.87 -2.64
N PHE A 162 -20.94 -8.46 -2.63
CA PHE A 162 -20.74 -9.85 -3.10
C PHE A 162 -21.56 -10.85 -2.29
N VAL A 163 -21.65 -10.66 -0.96
CA VAL A 163 -22.51 -11.50 -0.10
C VAL A 163 -23.99 -11.31 -0.42
N ARG A 164 -24.44 -10.07 -0.61
CA ARG A 164 -25.84 -9.75 -0.89
C ARG A 164 -26.29 -10.27 -2.26
N ASP A 165 -25.47 -10.04 -3.28
CA ASP A 165 -25.79 -10.29 -4.68
C ASP A 165 -25.32 -11.69 -5.13
N SER A 166 -24.71 -12.46 -4.21
CA SER A 166 -24.23 -13.83 -4.44
C SER A 166 -23.17 -13.95 -5.53
N ILE A 167 -22.21 -13.03 -5.54
CA ILE A 167 -21.02 -13.07 -6.40
C ILE A 167 -20.04 -14.10 -5.86
N MET A 168 -19.72 -15.11 -6.65
CA MET A 168 -19.06 -16.36 -6.20
C MET A 168 -17.95 -16.87 -7.14
N ASP A 169 -17.69 -16.22 -8.28
CA ASP A 169 -16.63 -16.58 -9.23
C ASP A 169 -15.78 -15.36 -9.61
N THR A 170 -14.48 -15.58 -9.83
CA THR A 170 -13.53 -14.53 -10.24
C THR A 170 -13.78 -13.99 -11.65
N ARG A 171 -14.64 -14.63 -12.45
CA ARG A 171 -15.03 -14.20 -13.79
C ARG A 171 -16.26 -13.29 -13.81
N GLU A 172 -16.85 -13.03 -12.64
CA GLU A 172 -17.98 -12.11 -12.53
C GLU A 172 -17.50 -10.66 -12.64
N PHE A 173 -18.27 -9.84 -13.35
CA PHE A 173 -17.89 -8.48 -13.71
C PHE A 173 -17.71 -7.59 -12.47
N GLU A 174 -18.49 -7.83 -11.42
CA GLU A 174 -18.41 -7.15 -10.13
C GLU A 174 -17.02 -7.27 -9.51
N TRP A 175 -16.34 -8.42 -9.71
CA TRP A 175 -14.95 -8.60 -9.32
C TRP A 175 -13.97 -8.06 -10.37
N GLU A 176 -14.21 -8.31 -11.66
CA GLU A 176 -13.30 -7.86 -12.71
C GLU A 176 -13.18 -6.34 -12.80
N SER A 177 -14.26 -5.62 -12.49
CA SER A 177 -14.30 -4.16 -12.48
C SER A 177 -13.50 -3.51 -11.35
N GLN A 178 -13.08 -4.27 -10.34
CA GLN A 178 -12.24 -3.76 -9.24
C GLN A 178 -10.77 -3.67 -9.65
N LEU A 179 -10.04 -2.72 -9.04
CA LEU A 179 -8.58 -2.70 -9.11
C LEU A 179 -8.02 -3.85 -8.28
N ARG A 180 -7.22 -4.70 -8.92
CA ARG A 180 -6.62 -5.90 -8.32
C ARG A 180 -5.12 -5.80 -8.40
N PHE A 181 -4.45 -6.07 -7.28
CA PHE A 181 -3.02 -5.85 -7.12
C PHE A 181 -2.30 -7.19 -7.00
N TYR A 182 -1.27 -7.40 -7.82
CA TYR A 182 -0.51 -8.63 -7.90
C TYR A 182 0.98 -8.33 -7.82
N TRP A 183 1.71 -9.07 -6.99
CA TRP A 183 3.16 -9.09 -7.11
C TRP A 183 3.56 -10.19 -8.09
N ASP A 184 3.97 -9.80 -9.29
CA ASP A 184 4.40 -10.75 -10.32
C ASP A 184 5.88 -11.07 -10.15
N GLN A 185 6.23 -12.34 -9.95
CA GLN A 185 7.62 -12.78 -9.72
C GLN A 185 8.56 -12.48 -10.89
N LEU A 186 8.03 -12.45 -12.11
CA LEU A 186 8.69 -12.02 -13.33
C LEU A 186 7.72 -11.02 -13.97
N PRO A 187 8.01 -9.70 -13.99
CA PRO A 187 9.32 -9.04 -13.87
C PRO A 187 9.79 -8.67 -12.45
N ASP A 188 9.18 -9.22 -11.39
CA ASP A 188 9.39 -8.81 -9.99
C ASP A 188 8.82 -7.42 -9.71
N GLU A 189 7.58 -7.16 -10.11
CA GLU A 189 6.91 -5.87 -9.95
C GLU A 189 5.49 -6.02 -9.43
N LEU A 190 4.99 -4.95 -8.84
CA LEU A 190 3.60 -4.81 -8.44
C LEU A 190 2.81 -4.38 -9.67
N MET A 191 1.91 -5.25 -10.11
CA MET A 191 1.01 -5.06 -11.24
C MET A 191 -0.40 -4.79 -10.74
N VAL A 192 -1.06 -3.83 -11.38
CA VAL A 192 -2.45 -3.46 -11.12
C VAL A 192 -3.29 -3.85 -12.32
N ARG A 193 -4.34 -4.64 -12.11
CA ARG A 193 -5.23 -5.13 -13.15
C ARG A 193 -6.66 -4.70 -12.89
N GLN A 194 -7.36 -4.28 -13.93
CA GLN A 194 -8.78 -3.93 -13.90
C GLN A 194 -9.40 -4.28 -15.24
N CYS A 195 -10.46 -5.08 -15.24
CA CYS A 195 -11.02 -5.69 -16.45
C CYS A 195 -9.88 -6.32 -17.29
N THR A 196 -9.69 -5.86 -18.52
CA THR A 196 -8.63 -6.28 -19.45
C THR A 196 -7.37 -5.42 -19.38
N GLY A 197 -7.37 -4.36 -18.57
CA GLY A 197 -6.24 -3.44 -18.42
C GLY A 197 -5.23 -3.91 -17.40
N GLU A 198 -3.95 -3.67 -17.67
CA GLU A 198 -2.82 -3.99 -16.79
C GLU A 198 -1.83 -2.83 -16.78
N PHE A 199 -1.35 -2.47 -15.58
CA PHE A 199 -0.49 -1.32 -15.33
C PHE A 199 0.58 -1.67 -14.30
N GLY A 200 1.82 -1.23 -14.52
CA GLY A 200 2.88 -1.29 -13.49
C GLY A 200 2.66 -0.24 -12.41
N TYR A 201 2.86 -0.60 -11.14
CA TYR A 201 2.78 0.32 -10.02
C TYR A 201 3.99 1.27 -10.08
N GLY A 202 3.80 2.54 -10.48
CA GLY A 202 4.89 3.46 -10.85
C GLY A 202 5.94 3.80 -9.77
N TYR A 203 5.78 3.32 -8.54
CA TYR A 203 6.71 3.47 -7.41
C TYR A 203 7.12 4.92 -7.07
N GLU A 204 6.32 5.91 -7.45
CA GLU A 204 6.53 7.29 -7.04
C GLU A 204 6.20 7.47 -5.55
N TYR A 205 7.13 8.04 -4.78
CA TYR A 205 6.84 8.34 -3.38
C TYR A 205 6.01 9.61 -3.30
N MET A 206 4.80 9.48 -2.75
CA MET A 206 3.88 10.59 -2.60
C MET A 206 3.40 10.77 -1.16
N GLY A 207 4.07 10.17 -0.16
CA GLY A 207 3.65 10.27 1.24
C GLY A 207 2.19 9.89 1.48
N LEU A 208 1.54 10.60 2.39
CA LEU A 208 0.12 10.42 2.73
C LEU A 208 -0.73 11.51 2.07
N ASN A 209 -0.91 11.39 0.76
CA ASN A 209 -1.87 12.22 0.04
C ASN A 209 -3.29 12.00 0.58
N GLY A 210 -4.02 13.11 0.77
CA GLY A 210 -5.43 13.05 1.17
C GLY A 210 -6.22 12.23 0.16
N ARG A 211 -6.98 11.25 0.65
CA ARG A 211 -7.89 10.46 -0.18
C ARG A 211 -9.32 10.87 0.12
N LEU A 212 -10.11 11.06 -0.93
CA LEU A 212 -11.55 11.19 -0.83
C LEU A 212 -12.18 9.81 -0.66
N VAL A 213 -13.37 9.78 -0.07
CA VAL A 213 -14.17 8.55 0.04
C VAL A 213 -14.55 8.09 -1.35
N ILE A 214 -14.43 6.79 -1.60
CA ILE A 214 -14.83 6.18 -2.88
C ILE A 214 -16.31 5.84 -2.78
N THR A 215 -17.13 6.43 -3.65
CA THR A 215 -18.55 6.09 -3.79
C THR A 215 -18.75 5.18 -5.00
N PRO A 216 -19.78 4.30 -4.99
CA PRO A 216 -20.14 3.47 -6.14
C PRO A 216 -20.42 4.25 -7.42
#